data_AF-A0A9W7XUH1-F1
#
_entry.id   AF-A0A9W7XUH1-F1
#
_cell.length_a   1.000
_cell.length_b   1.000
_cell.length_c   1.000
_cell.angle_alpha   90.00
_cell.angle_beta   90.00
_cell.angle_gamma   90.00
#
_symmetry.space_group_name_H-M   'P 1'
#
loop_
_entity.id
_entity.type
_entity.pdbx_description
1 polymer ?
#
loop_
_entity_poly.entity_id
_entity_poly.type
_entity_poly.pdbx_seq_one_letter_code
_entity_poly.pdbx_strand_id
1 'polypeptide(L)'
;RLKSIAGLLDVGDVQSILLDARTMTTDKAVGYCFSADMDGVTWGADDARLALLVWGCVPDAVDAVWVQNHFQWIVWSSVSLARWLPAQWCKFWSAEHVLGLLRHRYECKYELGERLALRRVLEVDAAPQRLIVLCITSIMGSRADTRVEVTDGWYSIQA
;
A
#
# COMPACT_ATOMS: atom_id res chain seq x y z
N ARG A 1 9.05 -19.36 -20.97
CA ARG A 1 9.85 -18.15 -21.29
C ARG A 1 9.32 -17.02 -20.44
N LEU A 2 9.99 -16.74 -19.31
CA LEU A 2 9.63 -15.66 -18.40
C LEU A 2 9.86 -14.34 -19.14
N LYS A 3 8.79 -13.61 -19.47
CA LYS A 3 8.94 -12.19 -19.82
C LYS A 3 9.62 -11.54 -18.62
N SER A 4 10.73 -10.85 -18.85
CA SER A 4 11.44 -10.11 -17.80
C SER A 4 10.43 -9.28 -17.01
N ILE A 5 10.49 -9.32 -15.68
CA ILE A 5 9.63 -8.55 -14.78
C ILE A 5 9.68 -7.05 -15.13
N ALA A 6 10.80 -6.59 -15.68
CA ALA A 6 10.96 -5.24 -16.23
C ALA A 6 9.98 -4.92 -17.38
N GLY A 7 9.62 -5.88 -18.23
CA GLY A 7 8.64 -5.70 -19.30
C GLY A 7 7.18 -5.79 -18.84
N LEU A 8 6.94 -6.11 -17.57
CA LEU A 8 5.62 -6.08 -16.92
C LEU A 8 5.43 -4.81 -16.07
N LEU A 9 6.52 -4.08 -15.83
CA LEU A 9 6.60 -2.89 -14.98
C LEU A 9 6.86 -1.59 -15.76
N ASP A 10 6.94 -1.65 -17.10
CA ASP A 10 7.05 -0.48 -17.97
C ASP A 10 5.69 0.22 -18.09
N VAL A 11 5.24 0.78 -16.97
CA VAL A 11 4.04 1.61 -16.90
C VAL A 11 4.48 3.05 -17.20
N GLY A 12 4.68 3.30 -18.49
CA GLY A 12 5.35 4.47 -19.06
C GLY A 12 4.58 5.80 -19.05
N ASP A 13 3.42 5.93 -18.41
CA ASP A 13 2.68 7.20 -18.47
C ASP A 13 2.91 8.11 -17.25
N VAL A 14 3.96 8.92 -17.34
CA VAL A 14 4.30 10.00 -16.41
C VAL A 14 3.18 11.04 -16.25
N GLN A 15 2.27 11.20 -17.23
CA GLN A 15 1.20 12.18 -17.14
C GLN A 15 -0.02 11.67 -16.36
N SER A 16 -0.40 10.40 -16.52
CA SER A 16 -1.47 9.76 -15.73
C SER A 16 -1.17 9.84 -14.22
N ILE A 17 0.10 9.66 -13.86
CA ILE A 17 0.62 9.67 -12.50
C ILE A 17 0.34 10.99 -11.76
N LEU A 18 0.48 12.14 -12.43
CA LEU A 18 0.24 13.44 -11.79
C LEU A 18 -1.25 13.70 -11.54
N LEU A 19 -2.12 13.17 -12.39
CA LEU A 19 -3.58 13.29 -12.23
C LEU A 19 -4.08 12.37 -11.11
N ASP A 20 -3.61 11.13 -11.08
CA ASP A 20 -3.86 10.18 -10.01
C ASP A 20 -3.36 10.74 -8.68
N ALA A 21 -2.16 11.32 -8.70
CA ALA A 21 -1.59 11.95 -7.53
C ALA A 21 -2.48 13.05 -6.98
N ARG A 22 -3.01 13.94 -7.82
CA ARG A 22 -3.86 15.05 -7.37
C ARG A 22 -5.13 14.60 -6.65
N THR A 23 -5.71 13.46 -7.04
CA THR A 23 -7.03 13.06 -6.55
C THR A 23 -7.01 11.85 -5.62
N MET A 24 -5.84 11.28 -5.34
CA MET A 24 -5.69 10.09 -4.50
C MET A 24 -6.17 10.32 -3.06
N THR A 25 -7.11 9.47 -2.64
CA THR A 25 -7.62 9.34 -1.28
C THR A 25 -7.37 7.91 -0.79
N THR A 26 -7.58 7.66 0.51
CA THR A 26 -7.55 6.32 1.10
C THR A 26 -8.53 5.38 0.39
N ASP A 27 -9.77 5.83 0.13
CA ASP A 27 -10.78 5.03 -0.58
C ASP A 27 -10.38 4.67 -2.01
N LYS A 28 -9.76 5.61 -2.74
CA LYS A 28 -9.30 5.36 -4.10
C LYS A 28 -8.11 4.41 -4.15
N ALA A 29 -7.28 4.40 -3.13
CA ALA A 29 -6.12 3.52 -3.06
C ALA A 29 -6.52 2.04 -2.94
N VAL A 30 -7.70 1.74 -2.40
CA VAL A 30 -8.24 0.37 -2.31
C VAL A 30 -8.28 -0.28 -3.69
N GLY A 31 -8.91 0.36 -4.67
CA GLY A 31 -9.09 -0.20 -6.01
C GLY A 31 -8.01 0.21 -7.02
N TYR A 32 -6.89 0.78 -6.56
CA TYR A 32 -5.95 1.39 -7.48
C TYR A 32 -5.25 0.37 -8.37
N CYS A 33 -5.15 0.69 -9.65
CA CYS A 33 -4.34 -0.04 -10.61
C CYS A 33 -3.53 0.97 -11.43
N PHE A 34 -2.28 0.62 -11.70
CA PHE A 34 -1.44 1.36 -12.62
C PHE A 34 -1.87 1.02 -14.06
N SER A 35 -2.20 2.03 -14.86
CA SER A 35 -2.53 1.84 -16.26
C SER A 35 -1.26 1.87 -17.09
N ALA A 36 -0.91 0.78 -17.75
CA ALA A 36 0.03 0.85 -18.87
C ALA A 36 -0.61 1.68 -20.00
N ASP A 37 0.21 2.09 -20.97
CA ASP A 37 -0.20 2.86 -22.15
C ASP A 37 -1.42 2.26 -22.89
N MET A 38 -1.80 2.86 -24.02
CA MET A 38 -3.05 2.73 -24.80
C MET A 38 -3.68 1.33 -25.01
N ASP A 39 -3.01 0.24 -24.69
CA ASP A 39 -3.52 -1.14 -24.73
C ASP A 39 -4.50 -1.48 -23.58
N GLY A 40 -4.63 -0.61 -22.58
CA GLY A 40 -5.60 -0.76 -21.48
C GLY A 40 -5.22 -1.87 -20.48
N VAL A 41 -3.96 -2.31 -20.51
CA VAL A 41 -3.42 -3.27 -19.55
C VAL A 41 -3.19 -2.57 -18.21
N THR A 42 -3.74 -3.12 -17.14
CA THR A 42 -3.60 -2.57 -15.79
C THR A 42 -2.76 -3.49 -14.90
N TRP A 43 -2.01 -2.90 -13.97
CA TRP A 43 -1.25 -3.60 -12.95
C TRP A 43 -1.76 -3.21 -11.56
N GLY A 44 -2.33 -4.17 -10.83
CA GLY A 44 -2.94 -3.96 -9.51
C GLY A 44 -2.40 -4.87 -8.42
N ALA A 45 -3.14 -4.98 -7.32
CA ALA A 45 -2.77 -5.82 -6.18
C ALA A 45 -2.63 -7.31 -6.54
N ASP A 46 -3.48 -7.82 -7.44
CA ASP A 46 -3.43 -9.22 -7.90
C ASP A 46 -2.14 -9.50 -8.70
N ASP A 47 -1.76 -8.59 -9.60
CA ASP A 47 -0.50 -8.69 -10.35
C ASP A 47 0.72 -8.58 -9.45
N ALA A 48 0.65 -7.68 -8.46
CA ALA A 48 1.68 -7.55 -7.44
C ALA A 48 1.83 -8.85 -6.63
N ARG A 49 0.72 -9.51 -6.27
CA ARG A 49 0.75 -10.81 -5.60
C ARG A 49 1.42 -11.87 -6.47
N LEU A 50 1.08 -11.95 -7.75
CA LEU A 50 1.73 -12.89 -8.67
C LEU A 50 3.24 -12.64 -8.75
N ALA A 51 3.68 -11.38 -8.82
CA ALA A 51 5.09 -11.04 -8.84
C ALA A 51 5.82 -11.46 -7.54
N LEU A 52 5.20 -11.27 -6.37
CA LEU A 52 5.76 -11.73 -5.08
C LEU A 52 5.92 -13.26 -5.04
N LEU A 53 4.95 -14.01 -5.58
CA LEU A 53 5.05 -15.46 -5.66
C LEU A 53 6.18 -15.91 -6.59
N VAL A 54 6.37 -15.22 -7.72
CA VAL A 54 7.52 -15.47 -8.61
C VAL A 54 8.85 -15.16 -7.93
N TRP A 55 8.88 -14.20 -7.02
CA TRP A 55 10.04 -13.88 -6.17
C TRP A 55 10.27 -14.86 -5.02
N GLY A 56 9.43 -15.87 -4.86
CA GLY A 56 9.59 -16.93 -3.87
C GLY A 56 8.96 -16.62 -2.50
N CYS A 57 8.12 -15.61 -2.39
CA CYS A 57 7.34 -15.38 -1.16
C CYS A 57 6.38 -16.54 -0.90
N VAL A 58 6.21 -16.92 0.38
CA VAL A 58 5.35 -18.03 0.79
C VAL A 58 3.87 -17.68 0.52
N PRO A 59 3.10 -18.51 -0.22
CA PRO A 59 1.72 -18.19 -0.61
C PRO A 59 0.78 -17.84 0.54
N ASP A 60 0.92 -18.53 1.67
CA ASP A 60 0.09 -18.33 2.86
C ASP A 60 0.42 -17.02 3.60
N ALA A 61 1.63 -16.50 3.41
CA ALA A 61 2.06 -15.25 4.03
C ALA A 61 1.68 -14.01 3.21
N VAL A 62 1.54 -14.18 1.87
CA VAL A 62 1.09 -13.18 0.89
C VAL A 62 -0.26 -13.57 0.28
N ASP A 63 -1.25 -13.87 1.13
CA ASP A 63 -2.62 -14.09 0.69
C ASP A 63 -3.22 -12.81 0.03
N ALA A 64 -4.33 -12.98 -0.68
CA ALA A 64 -4.96 -11.87 -1.42
C ALA A 64 -5.38 -10.72 -0.50
N VAL A 65 -5.84 -11.03 0.72
CA VAL A 65 -6.29 -10.02 1.70
C VAL A 65 -5.11 -9.20 2.20
N TRP A 66 -3.99 -9.87 2.49
CA TRP A 66 -2.75 -9.25 2.94
C TRP A 66 -2.18 -8.31 1.87
N VAL A 67 -2.06 -8.79 0.62
CA VAL A 67 -1.53 -7.98 -0.47
C VAL A 67 -2.44 -6.79 -0.74
N GLN A 68 -3.75 -7.01 -0.83
CA GLN A 68 -4.73 -5.95 -1.03
C GLN A 68 -4.63 -4.86 0.04
N ASN A 69 -4.58 -5.26 1.32
CA ASN A 69 -4.46 -4.32 2.42
C ASN A 69 -3.14 -3.55 2.39
N HIS A 70 -2.00 -4.19 2.12
CA HIS A 70 -0.73 -3.46 2.13
C HIS A 70 -0.53 -2.62 0.87
N PHE A 71 -1.06 -3.06 -0.27
CA PHE A 71 -1.00 -2.34 -1.53
C PHE A 71 -1.67 -0.97 -1.40
N GLN A 72 -2.89 -0.88 -0.85
CA GLN A 72 -3.58 0.41 -0.66
C GLN A 72 -2.76 1.40 0.20
N TRP A 73 -2.16 0.94 1.30
CA TRP A 73 -1.40 1.83 2.20
C TRP A 73 -0.11 2.31 1.56
N ILE A 74 0.57 1.42 0.85
CA ILE A 74 1.77 1.77 0.09
C ILE A 74 1.41 2.77 -1.00
N VAL A 75 0.37 2.49 -1.79
CA VAL A 75 -0.09 3.39 -2.85
C VAL A 75 -0.42 4.78 -2.30
N TRP A 76 -1.27 4.85 -1.28
CA TRP A 76 -1.69 6.12 -0.71
C TRP A 76 -0.51 6.94 -0.16
N SER A 77 0.41 6.29 0.55
CA SER A 77 1.57 6.95 1.14
C SER A 77 2.59 7.39 0.09
N SER A 78 2.93 6.52 -0.85
CA SER A 78 3.84 6.82 -1.95
C SER A 78 3.34 7.97 -2.84
N VAL A 79 2.05 7.94 -3.20
CA VAL A 79 1.42 9.04 -3.94
C VAL A 79 1.43 10.33 -3.13
N SER A 80 1.11 10.26 -1.84
CA SER A 80 1.11 11.43 -0.97
C SER A 80 2.51 12.04 -0.85
N LEU A 81 3.54 11.22 -0.80
CA LEU A 81 4.93 11.66 -0.78
C LEU A 81 5.35 12.27 -2.12
N ALA A 82 4.97 11.66 -3.24
CA ALA A 82 5.19 12.18 -4.58
C ALA A 82 4.50 13.54 -4.80
N ARG A 83 3.28 13.72 -4.26
CA ARG A 83 2.59 15.03 -4.22
C ARG A 83 3.36 16.08 -3.41
N TRP A 84 3.92 15.69 -2.27
CA TRP A 84 4.64 16.60 -1.39
C TRP A 84 6.02 16.99 -1.96
N LEU A 85 6.66 16.09 -2.71
CA LEU A 85 7.94 16.32 -3.38
C LEU A 85 7.85 16.16 -4.91
N PRO A 86 7.17 17.06 -5.63
CA PRO A 86 6.97 16.94 -7.08
C PRO A 86 8.26 16.94 -7.90
N ALA A 87 9.38 17.42 -7.37
CA ALA A 87 10.66 17.38 -8.08
C ALA A 87 11.32 15.98 -8.06
N GLN A 88 10.90 15.10 -7.16
CA GLN A 88 11.52 13.78 -6.91
C GLN A 88 10.49 12.64 -6.95
N TRP A 89 9.28 12.91 -7.46
CA TRP A 89 8.14 11.99 -7.44
C TRP A 89 8.48 10.59 -7.98
N CYS A 90 9.27 10.51 -9.06
CA CYS A 90 9.64 9.26 -9.72
C CYS A 90 10.45 8.31 -8.83
N LYS A 91 11.07 8.81 -7.75
CA LYS A 91 11.79 7.98 -6.77
C LYS A 91 10.85 7.24 -5.81
N PHE A 92 9.65 7.78 -5.62
CA PHE A 92 8.72 7.33 -4.60
C PHE A 92 7.47 6.69 -5.20
N TRP A 93 7.23 6.86 -6.50
CA TRP A 93 5.98 6.49 -7.12
C TRP A 93 6.18 5.84 -8.50
N SER A 94 6.21 4.52 -8.48
CA SER A 94 6.20 3.62 -9.64
C SER A 94 5.68 2.24 -9.21
N ALA A 95 5.22 1.42 -10.15
CA ALA A 95 4.81 0.04 -9.87
C ALA A 95 5.96 -0.77 -9.25
N GLU A 96 7.19 -0.59 -9.74
CA GLU A 96 8.40 -1.21 -9.18
C GLU A 96 8.63 -0.80 -7.72
N HIS A 97 8.48 0.49 -7.40
CA HIS A 97 8.62 0.98 -6.03
C HIS A 97 7.57 0.37 -5.09
N VAL A 98 6.30 0.33 -5.53
CA VAL A 98 5.22 -0.29 -4.76
C VAL A 98 5.49 -1.78 -4.52
N LEU A 99 5.92 -2.51 -5.55
CA LEU A 99 6.25 -3.93 -5.43
C LEU A 99 7.45 -4.17 -4.50
N GLY A 100 8.47 -3.32 -4.57
CA GLY A 100 9.63 -3.36 -3.66
C GLY A 100 9.23 -3.14 -2.21
N LEU A 101 8.35 -2.17 -1.93
CA LEU A 101 7.82 -1.93 -0.59
C LEU A 101 6.95 -3.10 -0.07
N LEU A 102 6.16 -3.74 -0.93
CA LEU A 102 5.40 -4.94 -0.56
C LEU A 102 6.32 -6.09 -0.16
N ARG A 103 7.39 -6.33 -0.92
CA ARG A 103 8.39 -7.33 -0.59
C ARG A 103 9.07 -7.01 0.75
N HIS A 104 9.46 -5.76 0.97
CA HIS A 104 10.04 -5.34 2.24
C HIS A 104 9.09 -5.61 3.41
N ARG A 105 7.78 -5.35 3.27
CA ARG A 105 6.79 -5.69 4.30
C ARG A 105 6.69 -7.19 4.57
N TYR A 106 6.80 -8.02 3.54
CA TYR A 106 6.86 -9.47 3.68
C TYR A 106 8.10 -9.88 4.49
N GLU A 107 9.28 -9.35 4.14
CA GLU A 107 10.54 -9.62 4.84
C GLU A 107 10.47 -9.20 6.33
N CYS A 108 9.95 -8.01 6.63
CA CYS A 108 9.74 -7.55 8.01
C CYS A 108 8.82 -8.47 8.82
N LYS A 109 7.71 -8.94 8.22
CA LYS A 109 6.74 -9.81 8.89
C LYS A 109 7.27 -11.23 9.07
N TYR A 110 7.93 -11.78 8.06
CA TYR A 110 8.27 -13.20 7.98
C TYR A 110 9.70 -13.49 8.45
N GLU A 111 10.67 -12.68 8.06
CA GLU A 111 12.09 -12.89 8.39
C GLU A 111 12.46 -12.22 9.72
N LEU A 112 11.93 -11.01 9.98
CA LEU A 112 12.24 -10.25 11.20
C LEU A 112 11.23 -10.46 12.33
N GLY A 113 10.03 -10.98 12.02
CA GLY A 113 8.97 -11.21 13.01
C GLY A 113 8.48 -9.92 13.68
N GLU A 114 8.65 -8.76 13.05
CA GLU A 114 8.29 -7.48 13.65
C GLU A 114 6.77 -7.35 13.81
N ARG A 115 6.33 -7.19 15.07
CA ARG A 115 4.95 -6.84 15.39
C ARG A 115 4.84 -5.33 15.49
N LEU A 116 3.95 -4.73 14.69
CA LEU A 116 3.78 -3.28 14.60
C LEU A 116 2.84 -2.75 15.68
N ALA A 117 2.81 -1.43 15.87
CA ALA A 117 2.17 -0.80 17.02
C ALA A 117 0.70 -1.21 17.23
N LEU A 118 -0.16 -1.15 16.20
CA LEU A 118 -1.56 -1.58 16.33
C LEU A 118 -1.68 -3.08 16.59
N ARG A 119 -0.91 -3.88 15.85
CA ARG A 119 -0.92 -5.33 16.01
C ARG A 119 -0.50 -5.77 17.41
N ARG A 120 0.52 -5.12 17.99
CA ARG A 120 0.97 -5.38 19.37
C ARG A 120 -0.10 -5.05 20.40
N VAL A 121 -0.86 -3.98 20.20
CA VAL A 121 -1.95 -3.63 21.12
C VAL A 121 -3.13 -4.59 20.96
N LEU A 122 -3.52 -4.91 19.71
CA LEU A 122 -4.65 -5.80 19.42
C LEU A 122 -4.40 -7.25 19.83
N GLU A 123 -3.16 -7.75 19.68
CA GLU A 123 -2.76 -9.11 20.11
C GLU A 123 -2.43 -9.16 21.62
N VAL A 124 -2.63 -8.04 22.36
CA VAL A 124 -2.38 -7.92 23.81
C VAL A 124 -0.90 -8.08 24.20
N ASP A 125 0.02 -7.95 23.23
CA ASP A 125 1.47 -7.98 23.45
C ASP A 125 2.05 -6.66 23.99
N ALA A 126 1.27 -5.58 23.95
CA ALA A 126 1.63 -4.29 24.49
C ALA A 126 0.47 -3.67 25.26
N ALA A 127 0.78 -3.01 26.37
CA ALA A 127 -0.22 -2.29 27.14
C ALA A 127 -0.84 -1.17 26.27
N PRO A 128 -2.18 -1.05 26.22
CA PRO A 128 -2.88 -0.03 25.45
C PRO A 128 -2.60 1.40 25.95
N GLN A 129 -1.97 1.53 27.11
CA GLN A 129 -1.57 2.81 27.73
C GLN A 129 -0.29 3.41 27.10
N ARG A 130 0.34 2.71 26.15
CA ARG A 130 1.51 3.25 25.44
C ARG A 130 1.10 4.32 24.43
N LEU A 131 1.92 5.37 24.32
CA LEU A 131 1.74 6.41 23.32
C LEU A 131 1.97 5.83 21.92
N ILE A 132 1.03 6.09 21.00
CA ILE A 132 1.08 5.66 19.60
C ILE A 132 0.72 6.86 18.74
N VAL A 133 1.42 7.00 17.60
CA VAL A 133 1.07 7.98 16.56
C VAL A 133 0.29 7.24 15.48
N LEU A 134 -0.94 7.69 15.22
CA LEU A 134 -1.81 7.16 14.18
C LEU A 134 -2.20 8.27 13.20
N CYS A 135 -2.49 7.88 11.96
CA CYS A 135 -2.99 8.77 10.92
C CYS A 135 -4.49 8.54 10.71
N ILE A 136 -5.29 9.61 10.61
CA ILE A 136 -6.72 9.51 10.30
C ILE A 136 -6.89 9.19 8.82
N THR A 137 -7.64 8.13 8.52
CA THR A 137 -7.91 7.66 7.14
C THR A 137 -9.31 8.01 6.67
N SER A 138 -10.29 8.02 7.57
CA SER A 138 -11.68 8.33 7.25
C SER A 138 -12.42 8.92 8.46
N ILE A 139 -13.38 9.79 8.20
CA ILE A 139 -14.28 10.34 9.21
C ILE A 139 -15.70 9.99 8.79
N MET A 140 -16.39 9.23 9.62
CA MET A 140 -17.71 8.68 9.36
C MET A 140 -18.73 9.20 10.38
N GLY A 141 -20.00 9.21 9.98
CA GLY A 141 -21.12 9.51 10.86
C GLY A 141 -21.52 10.98 10.87
N SER A 142 -22.19 11.39 11.95
CA SER A 142 -22.75 12.74 12.10
C SER A 142 -22.06 13.49 13.24
N ARG A 143 -22.34 14.78 13.40
CA ARG A 143 -21.81 15.58 14.52
C ARG A 143 -22.11 15.00 15.91
N ALA A 144 -23.14 14.17 16.04
CA ALA A 144 -23.53 13.54 17.31
C ALA A 144 -22.97 12.11 17.49
N ASP A 145 -22.54 11.43 16.42
CA ASP A 145 -21.93 10.10 16.42
C ASP A 145 -20.83 10.08 15.36
N THR A 146 -19.69 10.72 15.68
CA THR A 146 -18.53 10.78 14.80
C THR A 146 -17.61 9.61 15.12
N ARG A 147 -17.35 8.78 14.12
CA ARG A 147 -16.41 7.67 14.20
C ARG A 147 -15.23 7.96 13.29
N VAL A 148 -14.03 7.61 13.74
CA VAL A 148 -12.82 7.90 12.99
C VAL A 148 -12.11 6.60 12.70
N GLU A 149 -11.74 6.39 11.44
CA GLU A 149 -10.81 5.33 11.10
C GLU A 149 -9.38 5.87 11.18
N VAL A 150 -8.50 5.11 11.82
CA VAL A 150 -7.10 5.46 12.02
C VAL A 150 -6.18 4.31 11.61
N THR A 151 -4.99 4.64 11.09
CA THR A 151 -3.98 3.67 10.65
C THR A 151 -2.61 3.94 11.26
N ASP A 152 -1.82 2.88 11.46
CA ASP A 152 -0.38 2.95 11.72
C ASP A 152 0.46 2.84 10.43
N GLY A 153 -0.19 2.89 9.28
CA GLY A 153 0.39 2.72 7.96
C GLY A 153 0.41 1.27 7.48
N TRP A 154 0.08 0.29 8.31
CA TRP A 154 0.02 -1.13 7.93
C TRP A 154 -1.37 -1.71 8.03
N TYR A 155 -2.11 -1.33 9.07
CA TYR A 155 -3.51 -1.72 9.29
C TYR A 155 -4.31 -0.50 9.73
N SER A 156 -5.63 -0.56 9.58
CA SER A 156 -6.55 0.44 10.11
C SER A 156 -7.48 -0.15 11.16
N ILE A 157 -7.97 0.70 12.07
CA ILE A 157 -8.99 0.38 13.07
C ILE A 157 -10.00 1.52 13.16
N GLN A 158 -11.22 1.20 13.60
CA GLN A 158 -12.20 2.19 13.99
C GLN A 158 -11.95 2.61 15.45
N ALA A 159 -11.81 3.91 15.67
CA ALA A 159 -11.61 4.55 16.98
C ALA A 159 -12.86 5.32 17.40
#